data_AF-A0A9P3FDF9-F1
#
_entry.id   AF-A0A9P3FDF9-F1
#
_cell.length_a   1.000
_cell.length_b   1.000
_cell.length_c   1.000
_cell.angle_alpha   90.00
_cell.angle_beta   90.00
_cell.angle_gamma   90.00
#
_symmetry.space_group_name_H-M   'P 1'
#
loop_
_entity.id
_entity.type
_entity.pdbx_description
1 polymer ?
#
loop_
_entity_poly.entity_id
_entity_poly.type
_entity_poly.pdbx_seq_one_letter_code
_entity_poly.pdbx_strand_id
1 'polypeptide(L)'
;MTKMDLPGSARQHRVAFISGHIDLPEGQFLEHYQTALDTAIATHDEFILSNAGGADSLALQYLLQHDVEPSRITIYIHNPPEHRQKNSNATMRAVDELRTRDATLEKYRNQGLNVQVINGWHTQRDAAMTAASDYDILWVRSDEETKLLYGQNYRPDRISGTQKNRNRRDDAAQGGDEPQADDWQKLAKEKDRVPGFEPTTRQREGSA
;
A
#
# COMPACT_ATOMS: atom_id res chain seq x y z
N MET A 1 35.85 38.88 -2.76
CA MET A 1 35.74 37.41 -2.64
C MET A 1 34.27 37.07 -2.52
N THR A 2 33.62 36.81 -3.66
CA THR A 2 32.19 36.49 -3.72
C THR A 2 32.05 34.99 -3.51
N LYS A 3 31.42 34.58 -2.40
CA LYS A 3 30.95 33.20 -2.24
C LYS A 3 29.84 32.99 -3.26
N MET A 4 30.09 32.10 -4.22
CA MET A 4 29.03 31.53 -5.04
C MET A 4 28.31 30.51 -4.15
N ASP A 5 27.06 30.78 -3.82
CA ASP A 5 26.16 29.78 -3.25
C ASP A 5 25.92 28.69 -4.29
N LEU A 6 26.40 27.48 -4.01
CA LEU A 6 26.12 26.29 -4.82
C LEU A 6 24.64 25.91 -4.67
N PRO A 7 23.90 25.65 -5.75
CA PRO A 7 22.52 25.19 -5.65
C PRO A 7 22.49 23.86 -4.90
N GLY A 8 21.55 23.76 -3.96
CA GLY A 8 21.38 22.58 -3.11
C GLY A 8 21.34 21.30 -3.92
N SER A 9 22.19 20.35 -3.53
CA SER A 9 22.23 18.99 -4.08
C SER A 9 20.83 18.37 -3.98
N ALA A 10 20.08 18.36 -5.08
CA ALA A 10 18.90 17.52 -5.21
C ALA A 10 19.35 16.07 -4.94
N ARG A 11 18.61 15.31 -4.13
CA ARG A 11 18.96 13.92 -3.83
C ARG A 11 19.34 13.19 -5.11
N GLN A 12 20.53 12.59 -5.12
CA GLN A 12 21.14 12.00 -6.30
C GLN A 12 20.37 10.76 -6.80
N HIS A 13 19.52 10.19 -5.94
CA HIS A 13 18.62 9.07 -6.21
C HIS A 13 17.22 9.39 -5.69
N ARG A 14 16.19 9.05 -6.48
CA ARG A 14 14.80 9.19 -6.07
C ARG A 14 14.30 7.89 -5.45
N VAL A 15 13.22 7.97 -4.70
CA VAL A 15 12.56 6.82 -4.09
C VAL A 15 11.26 6.53 -4.83
N ALA A 16 11.16 5.35 -5.45
CA ALA A 16 10.00 4.88 -6.18
C ALA A 16 9.09 4.03 -5.28
N PHE A 17 7.82 4.41 -5.13
CA PHE A 17 6.82 3.54 -4.50
C PHE A 17 6.14 2.66 -5.56
N ILE A 18 6.37 1.34 -5.46
CA ILE A 18 5.75 0.37 -6.34
C ILE A 18 4.41 -0.06 -5.74
N SER A 19 3.34 0.08 -6.52
CA SER A 19 1.99 -0.29 -6.07
C SER A 19 1.16 -0.91 -7.19
N GLY A 20 0.38 -1.94 -6.85
CA GLY A 20 -0.51 -2.57 -7.81
C GLY A 20 -1.52 -3.53 -7.19
N HIS A 21 -2.21 -4.28 -8.05
CA HIS A 21 -3.26 -5.19 -7.62
C HIS A 21 -2.68 -6.49 -7.04
N ILE A 22 -3.37 -7.05 -6.04
CA ILE A 22 -2.99 -8.32 -5.40
C ILE A 22 -3.25 -9.54 -6.28
N ASP A 23 -4.10 -9.38 -7.29
CA ASP A 23 -4.56 -10.41 -8.23
C ASP A 23 -3.92 -10.23 -9.62
N LEU A 24 -2.75 -9.58 -9.69
CA LEU A 24 -2.05 -9.27 -10.94
C LEU A 24 -1.26 -10.49 -11.45
N PRO A 25 -1.56 -11.01 -12.66
CA PRO A 25 -0.76 -12.04 -13.31
C PRO A 25 0.60 -11.49 -13.78
N GLU A 26 1.61 -12.36 -13.87
CA GLU A 26 2.97 -11.98 -14.31
C GLU A 26 3.00 -11.30 -15.67
N GLY A 27 2.22 -11.77 -16.66
CA GLY A 27 2.18 -11.15 -17.98
C GLY A 27 1.71 -9.69 -17.95
N GLN A 28 0.67 -9.37 -17.16
CA GLN A 28 0.21 -7.99 -16.97
C GLN A 28 1.19 -7.16 -16.14
N PHE A 29 1.89 -7.79 -15.21
CA PHE A 29 2.95 -7.12 -14.46
C PHE A 29 4.06 -6.67 -15.40
N LEU A 30 4.57 -7.55 -16.26
CA LEU A 30 5.61 -7.19 -17.23
C LEU A 30 5.12 -6.10 -18.19
N GLU A 31 3.91 -6.25 -18.73
CA GLU A 31 3.31 -5.27 -19.65
C GLU A 31 3.25 -3.86 -19.06
N HIS A 32 2.91 -3.72 -17.78
CA HIS A 32 2.64 -2.41 -17.18
C HIS A 32 3.77 -1.84 -16.31
N TYR A 33 4.66 -2.68 -15.77
CA TYR A 33 5.67 -2.26 -14.79
C TYR A 33 7.09 -2.30 -15.35
N GLN A 34 7.38 -3.18 -16.32
CA GLN A 34 8.75 -3.46 -16.76
C GLN A 34 9.52 -2.20 -17.17
N THR A 35 8.99 -1.41 -18.12
CA THR A 35 9.69 -0.23 -18.63
C THR A 35 10.00 0.81 -17.54
N ALA A 36 9.06 1.02 -16.61
CA ALA A 36 9.25 1.96 -15.52
C ALA A 36 10.27 1.45 -14.49
N LEU A 37 10.24 0.16 -14.18
CA LEU A 37 11.23 -0.48 -13.30
C LEU A 37 12.61 -0.43 -13.91
N ASP A 38 12.77 -0.80 -15.19
CA ASP A 38 14.06 -0.76 -15.89
C ASP A 38 14.66 0.65 -15.88
N THR A 39 13.81 1.67 -16.07
CA THR A 39 14.23 3.07 -16.01
C THR A 39 14.72 3.44 -14.60
N ALA A 40 13.96 3.11 -13.56
CA ALA A 40 14.32 3.39 -12.17
C ALA A 40 15.59 2.63 -11.72
N ILE A 41 15.75 1.39 -12.18
CA ILE A 41 16.96 0.59 -11.94
C ILE A 41 18.18 1.30 -12.56
N ALA A 42 18.07 1.72 -13.82
CA ALA A 42 19.14 2.40 -14.56
C ALA A 42 19.52 3.76 -13.96
N THR A 43 18.59 4.48 -13.33
CA THR A 43 18.87 5.74 -12.62
C THR A 43 19.36 5.56 -11.19
N HIS A 44 19.57 4.31 -10.76
CA HIS A 44 19.98 3.97 -9.40
C HIS A 44 18.98 4.41 -8.32
N ASP A 45 17.69 4.46 -8.63
CA ASP A 45 16.65 4.84 -7.65
C ASP A 45 16.51 3.81 -6.52
N GLU A 46 15.94 4.23 -5.40
CA GLU A 46 15.54 3.36 -4.30
C GLU A 46 14.08 2.92 -4.48
N PHE A 47 13.70 1.82 -3.85
CA PHE A 47 12.38 1.20 -4.02
C PHE A 47 11.69 1.00 -2.67
N ILE A 48 10.44 1.42 -2.61
CA ILE A 48 9.52 1.11 -1.52
C ILE A 48 8.41 0.24 -2.08
N LEU A 49 8.10 -0.85 -1.39
CA LEU A 49 6.96 -1.70 -1.69
C LEU A 49 6.43 -2.37 -0.43
N SER A 50 5.30 -3.03 -0.56
CA SER A 50 4.67 -3.75 0.54
C SER A 50 5.00 -5.25 0.52
N ASN A 51 4.57 -5.99 1.54
CA ASN A 51 4.65 -7.46 1.54
C ASN A 51 3.35 -8.16 1.07
N ALA A 52 2.50 -7.45 0.33
CA ALA A 52 1.28 -8.04 -0.24
C ALA A 52 1.61 -8.96 -1.43
N GLY A 53 0.61 -9.74 -1.87
CA GLY A 53 0.73 -10.53 -3.10
C GLY A 53 0.55 -9.68 -4.36
N GLY A 54 0.68 -10.32 -5.53
CA GLY A 54 0.52 -9.66 -6.82
C GLY A 54 1.68 -8.73 -7.12
N ALA A 55 1.39 -7.48 -7.47
CA ALA A 55 2.38 -6.51 -7.92
C ALA A 55 3.58 -6.35 -6.97
N ASP A 56 3.34 -6.28 -5.66
CA ASP A 56 4.42 -6.13 -4.66
C ASP A 56 5.39 -7.33 -4.69
N SER A 57 4.85 -8.55 -4.65
CA SER A 57 5.68 -9.77 -4.69
C SER A 57 6.41 -9.94 -6.03
N LEU A 58 5.76 -9.61 -7.14
CA LEU A 58 6.35 -9.69 -8.48
C LEU A 58 7.45 -8.64 -8.64
N ALA A 59 7.24 -7.43 -8.13
CA ALA A 59 8.24 -6.37 -8.14
C ALA A 59 9.47 -6.72 -7.29
N LEU A 60 9.30 -7.25 -6.07
CA LEU A 60 10.43 -7.70 -5.26
C LEU A 60 11.27 -8.74 -6.00
N GLN A 61 10.60 -9.72 -6.61
CA GLN A 61 11.28 -10.74 -7.40
C GLN A 61 12.03 -10.13 -8.59
N TYR A 62 11.38 -9.25 -9.34
CA TYR A 62 11.95 -8.58 -10.50
C TYR A 62 13.22 -7.81 -10.14
N LEU A 63 13.15 -6.97 -9.09
CA LEU A 63 14.28 -6.16 -8.60
C LEU A 63 15.47 -7.04 -8.21
N LEU A 64 15.22 -8.11 -7.45
CA LEU A 64 16.28 -9.04 -7.03
C LEU A 64 16.89 -9.82 -8.21
N GLN A 65 16.10 -10.13 -9.24
CA GLN A 65 16.59 -10.78 -10.46
C GLN A 65 17.39 -9.84 -11.37
N HIS A 66 17.23 -8.53 -11.20
CA HIS A 66 17.93 -7.49 -11.97
C HIS A 66 19.07 -6.87 -11.17
N ASP A 67 19.62 -7.62 -10.21
CA ASP A 67 20.80 -7.26 -9.40
C ASP A 67 20.66 -5.92 -8.65
N VAL A 68 19.43 -5.51 -8.31
CA VAL A 68 19.22 -4.37 -7.41
C VAL A 68 19.71 -4.74 -6.02
N GLU A 69 20.65 -3.95 -5.49
CA GLU A 69 21.16 -4.15 -4.14
C GLU A 69 20.02 -4.17 -3.12
N PRO A 70 19.92 -5.19 -2.24
CA PRO A 70 18.85 -5.28 -1.26
C PRO A 70 18.72 -4.05 -0.36
N SER A 71 19.83 -3.35 -0.09
CA SER A 71 19.88 -2.09 0.67
C SER A 71 19.11 -0.93 0.01
N ARG A 72 18.84 -1.00 -1.29
CA ARG A 72 18.01 -0.03 -2.04
C ARG A 72 16.52 -0.35 -1.96
N ILE A 73 16.13 -1.43 -1.30
CA ILE A 73 14.74 -1.92 -1.25
C ILE A 73 14.24 -1.86 0.19
N THR A 74 13.13 -1.15 0.40
CA THR A 74 12.46 -1.04 1.69
C THR A 74 11.09 -1.68 1.65
N ILE A 75 10.88 -2.71 2.46
CA ILE A 75 9.60 -3.39 2.62
C ILE A 75 8.82 -2.75 3.77
N TYR A 76 7.64 -2.21 3.45
CA TYR A 76 6.71 -1.69 4.43
C TYR A 76 5.70 -2.78 4.83
N ILE A 77 5.55 -2.98 6.14
CA ILE A 77 4.68 -3.99 6.72
C ILE A 77 3.74 -3.30 7.69
N HIS A 78 2.45 -3.62 7.63
CA HIS A 78 1.48 -3.09 8.59
C HIS A 78 1.37 -4.04 9.77
N ASN A 79 1.25 -3.50 10.98
CA ASN A 79 0.96 -4.25 12.19
C ASN A 79 -0.46 -3.91 12.66
N PRO A 80 -1.46 -4.76 12.36
CA PRO A 80 -2.85 -4.46 12.67
C PRO A 80 -3.11 -4.42 14.18
N PRO A 81 -4.03 -3.57 14.65
CA PRO A 81 -4.34 -3.45 16.07
C PRO A 81 -4.91 -4.75 16.64
N GLU A 82 -4.64 -5.01 17.92
CA GLU A 82 -4.94 -6.28 18.60
C GLU A 82 -6.42 -6.69 18.52
N HIS A 83 -7.35 -5.72 18.56
CA HIS A 83 -8.79 -6.00 18.46
C HIS A 83 -9.18 -6.61 17.10
N ARG A 84 -8.50 -6.24 16.01
CA ARG A 84 -8.72 -6.86 14.70
C ARG A 84 -8.30 -8.32 14.72
N GLN A 85 -7.12 -8.60 15.29
CA GLN A 85 -6.56 -9.94 15.39
C GLN A 85 -7.52 -10.89 16.16
N LYS A 86 -8.13 -10.38 17.24
CA LYS A 86 -9.12 -11.11 18.05
C LYS A 86 -10.45 -11.37 17.34
N ASN A 87 -10.84 -10.53 16.38
CA ASN A 87 -12.12 -10.61 15.68
C ASN A 87 -12.03 -11.19 14.25
N SER A 88 -10.82 -11.37 13.71
CA SER A 88 -10.61 -12.04 12.42
C SER A 88 -10.98 -13.53 12.46
N ASN A 89 -11.48 -14.07 11.35
CA ASN A 89 -11.61 -15.52 11.20
C ASN A 89 -10.22 -16.18 11.18
N ALA A 90 -10.16 -17.50 11.39
CA ALA A 90 -8.89 -18.24 11.50
C ALA A 90 -8.00 -18.07 10.27
N THR A 91 -8.58 -18.03 9.06
CA THR A 91 -7.85 -17.83 7.81
C THR A 91 -7.18 -16.46 7.76
N MET A 92 -7.88 -15.39 8.12
CA MET A 92 -7.32 -14.04 8.16
C MET A 92 -6.21 -13.92 9.20
N ARG A 93 -6.37 -14.55 10.39
CA ARG A 93 -5.30 -14.58 11.39
C ARG A 93 -4.05 -15.28 10.88
N ALA A 94 -4.21 -16.43 10.22
CA ALA A 94 -3.09 -17.16 9.65
C ALA A 94 -2.36 -16.34 8.55
N VAL A 95 -3.11 -15.64 7.70
CA VAL A 95 -2.52 -14.75 6.67
C VAL A 95 -1.81 -13.55 7.30
N ASP A 96 -2.42 -12.89 8.28
CA ASP A 96 -1.81 -11.77 8.99
C ASP A 96 -0.54 -12.26 9.73
N GLU A 97 -0.60 -13.38 10.43
CA GLU A 97 0.56 -13.99 11.08
C GLU A 97 1.69 -14.27 10.08
N LEU A 98 1.41 -14.87 8.91
CA LEU A 98 2.44 -15.12 7.89
C LEU A 98 3.07 -13.82 7.37
N ARG A 99 2.31 -12.74 7.32
CA ARG A 99 2.77 -11.45 6.80
C ARG A 99 3.49 -10.61 7.84
N THR A 100 3.11 -10.69 9.10
CA THR A 100 3.56 -9.74 10.13
C THR A 100 4.39 -10.39 11.24
N ARG A 101 4.61 -11.71 11.20
CA ARG A 101 5.47 -12.39 12.18
C ARG A 101 6.92 -11.94 12.10
N ASP A 102 7.58 -11.97 13.25
CA ASP A 102 9.01 -11.68 13.39
C ASP A 102 9.87 -12.49 12.43
N ALA A 103 9.53 -13.77 12.20
CA ALA A 103 10.24 -14.62 11.23
C ALA A 103 10.22 -14.06 9.79
N THR A 104 9.13 -13.41 9.37
CA THR A 104 9.06 -12.76 8.05
C THR A 104 9.89 -11.48 8.02
N LEU A 105 9.89 -10.70 9.12
CA LEU A 105 10.74 -9.51 9.24
C LEU A 105 12.23 -9.88 9.23
N GLU A 106 12.62 -10.90 10.00
CA GLU A 106 13.96 -11.45 10.06
C GLU A 106 14.39 -12.00 8.71
N LYS A 107 13.52 -12.72 7.99
CA LYS A 107 13.80 -13.18 6.63
C LYS A 107 14.21 -12.03 5.73
N TYR A 108 13.46 -10.94 5.70
CA TYR A 108 13.79 -9.80 4.85
C TYR A 108 15.10 -9.12 5.29
N ARG A 109 15.29 -8.91 6.59
CA ARG A 109 16.54 -8.34 7.13
C ARG A 109 17.76 -9.21 6.82
N ASN A 110 17.63 -10.53 6.91
CA ASN A 110 18.70 -11.48 6.57
C ASN A 110 19.02 -11.50 5.07
N GLN A 111 18.11 -11.04 4.22
CA GLN A 111 18.35 -10.82 2.79
C GLN A 111 19.02 -9.45 2.51
N GLY A 112 19.26 -8.63 3.53
CA GLY A 112 19.82 -7.28 3.40
C GLY A 112 18.79 -6.21 3.03
N LEU A 113 17.49 -6.54 3.04
CA LEU A 113 16.41 -5.59 2.76
C LEU A 113 16.17 -4.69 3.97
N ASN A 114 15.81 -3.42 3.70
CA ASN A 114 15.29 -2.54 4.74
C ASN A 114 13.84 -2.92 5.07
N VAL A 115 13.45 -2.81 6.33
CA VAL A 115 12.10 -3.15 6.79
C VAL A 115 11.53 -2.04 7.66
N GLN A 116 10.37 -1.52 7.29
CA GLN A 116 9.62 -0.52 8.05
C GLN A 116 8.28 -1.09 8.51
N VAL A 117 7.99 -0.98 9.80
CA VAL A 117 6.74 -1.48 10.40
C VAL A 117 5.85 -0.31 10.76
N ILE A 118 4.65 -0.27 10.17
CA ILE A 118 3.65 0.75 10.40
C ILE A 118 2.52 0.17 11.25
N ASN A 119 2.32 0.72 12.45
CA ASN A 119 1.20 0.31 13.29
C ASN A 119 -0.12 0.83 12.69
N GLY A 120 -1.11 -0.06 12.57
CA GLY A 120 -2.40 0.25 11.98
C GLY A 120 -2.75 -0.64 10.80
N TRP A 121 -3.58 -0.14 9.89
CA TRP A 121 -4.09 -0.90 8.76
C TRP A 121 -3.20 -0.73 7.53
N HIS A 122 -3.44 -1.56 6.52
CA HIS A 122 -2.75 -1.43 5.23
C HIS A 122 -2.88 -0.02 4.64
N THR A 123 -3.97 0.71 4.91
CA THR A 123 -4.18 2.07 4.40
C THR A 123 -3.19 3.06 5.03
N GLN A 124 -2.91 2.96 6.33
CA GLN A 124 -1.90 3.80 6.99
C GLN A 124 -0.50 3.47 6.47
N ARG A 125 -0.21 2.19 6.28
CA ARG A 125 1.05 1.76 5.65
C ARG A 125 1.19 2.36 4.25
N ASP A 126 0.15 2.28 3.43
CA ASP A 126 0.18 2.79 2.07
C ASP A 126 0.33 4.32 2.02
N ALA A 127 -0.30 5.05 2.95
CA ALA A 127 -0.08 6.49 3.10
C ALA A 127 1.38 6.80 3.47
N ALA A 128 1.96 6.06 4.42
CA ALA A 128 3.36 6.22 4.79
C ALA A 128 4.32 5.92 3.63
N MET A 129 4.01 4.93 2.78
CA MET A 129 4.81 4.66 1.56
C MET A 129 4.72 5.81 0.56
N THR A 130 3.53 6.39 0.34
CA THR A 130 3.37 7.58 -0.52
C THR A 130 4.17 8.77 0.01
N ALA A 131 4.07 9.06 1.31
CA ALA A 131 4.80 10.18 1.92
C ALA A 131 6.33 9.99 1.90
N ALA A 132 6.81 8.74 1.99
CA ALA A 132 8.24 8.42 1.99
C ALA A 132 8.87 8.30 0.60
N SER A 133 8.09 8.44 -0.48
CA SER A 133 8.55 8.27 -1.86
C SER A 133 8.37 9.54 -2.69
N ASP A 134 9.20 9.68 -3.72
CA ASP A 134 9.21 10.84 -4.62
C ASP A 134 8.28 10.67 -5.82
N TYR A 135 7.94 9.43 -6.18
CA TYR A 135 7.01 9.09 -7.26
C TYR A 135 6.50 7.66 -7.11
N ASP A 136 5.48 7.31 -7.91
CA ASP A 136 4.90 5.98 -7.90
C ASP A 136 5.15 5.26 -9.23
N ILE A 137 5.49 3.96 -9.15
CA ILE A 137 5.41 3.02 -10.26
C ILE A 137 4.16 2.18 -10.02
N LEU A 138 3.07 2.54 -10.69
CA LEU A 138 1.77 1.89 -10.49
C LEU A 138 0.95 1.78 -11.76
N TRP A 139 0.06 0.79 -11.77
CA TRP A 139 -0.95 0.64 -12.80
C TRP A 139 -2.32 0.38 -12.17
N VAL A 140 -3.28 1.23 -12.52
CA VAL A 140 -4.69 1.05 -12.15
C VAL A 140 -5.40 0.39 -13.32
N ARG A 141 -6.00 -0.75 -13.03
CA ARG A 141 -6.80 -1.52 -13.97
C ARG A 141 -7.99 -0.69 -14.43
N SER A 142 -8.30 -0.74 -15.72
CA SER A 142 -9.47 -0.05 -16.27
C SER A 142 -10.77 -0.60 -15.69
N ASP A 143 -11.85 0.15 -15.87
CA ASP A 143 -13.17 -0.27 -15.41
C ASP A 143 -13.64 -1.52 -16.17
N GLU A 144 -13.41 -1.57 -17.47
CA GLU A 144 -13.75 -2.70 -18.34
C GLU A 144 -13.04 -3.98 -17.91
N GLU A 145 -11.72 -3.90 -17.66
CA GLU A 145 -10.93 -5.03 -17.16
C GLU A 145 -11.36 -5.45 -15.76
N THR A 146 -11.68 -4.48 -14.90
CA THR A 146 -12.17 -4.74 -13.53
C THR A 146 -13.53 -5.45 -13.56
N LYS A 147 -14.42 -5.04 -14.47
CA LYS A 147 -15.72 -5.67 -14.70
C LYS A 147 -15.58 -7.08 -15.25
N LEU A 148 -14.66 -7.29 -16.19
CA LEU A 148 -14.36 -8.61 -16.73
C LEU A 148 -13.84 -9.57 -15.64
N LEU A 149 -12.94 -9.09 -14.78
CA LEU A 149 -12.35 -9.89 -13.71
C LEU A 149 -13.37 -10.29 -12.63
N TYR A 150 -14.17 -9.34 -12.15
CA TYR A 150 -15.08 -9.59 -11.02
C TYR A 150 -16.47 -10.08 -11.44
N GLY A 151 -16.86 -9.92 -12.71
CA GLY A 151 -18.14 -10.39 -13.23
C GLY A 151 -19.32 -9.90 -12.38
N GLN A 152 -20.10 -10.82 -11.82
CA GLN A 152 -21.24 -10.49 -10.96
C GLN A 152 -20.86 -9.82 -9.63
N ASN A 153 -19.60 -9.92 -9.21
CA ASN A 153 -19.07 -9.28 -7.99
C ASN A 153 -18.49 -7.88 -8.26
N TYR A 154 -18.53 -7.42 -9.52
CA TYR A 154 -18.06 -6.09 -9.89
C TYR A 154 -18.89 -5.01 -9.20
N ARG A 155 -18.21 -3.93 -8.78
CA ARG A 155 -18.81 -2.80 -8.06
C ARG A 155 -18.34 -1.51 -8.75
N PRO A 156 -19.21 -0.78 -9.46
CA PRO A 156 -18.82 0.32 -10.34
C PRO A 156 -18.14 1.49 -9.62
N ASP A 157 -18.49 1.74 -8.36
CA ASP A 157 -17.94 2.86 -7.59
C ASP A 157 -16.80 2.43 -6.64
N ARG A 158 -16.29 1.20 -6.77
CA ARG A 158 -15.23 0.71 -5.89
C ARG A 158 -13.87 1.30 -6.29
N ILE A 159 -13.34 2.16 -5.44
CA ILE A 159 -11.97 2.65 -5.55
C ILE A 159 -10.99 1.56 -5.08
N SER A 160 -10.12 1.10 -5.98
CA SER A 160 -9.06 0.12 -5.68
C SER A 160 -7.97 0.71 -4.76
N GLY A 161 -7.20 -0.15 -4.09
CA GLY A 161 -6.08 0.30 -3.25
C GLY A 161 -5.05 1.11 -4.05
N THR A 162 -4.70 0.62 -5.24
CA THR A 162 -3.78 1.30 -6.16
C THR A 162 -4.31 2.66 -6.61
N GLN A 163 -5.62 2.78 -6.88
CA GLN A 163 -6.21 4.09 -7.21
C GLN A 163 -6.16 5.04 -6.02
N LYS A 164 -6.34 4.56 -4.78
CA LYS A 164 -6.16 5.41 -3.58
C LYS A 164 -4.73 5.93 -3.44
N ASN A 165 -3.72 5.12 -3.81
CA ASN A 165 -2.32 5.55 -3.81
C ASN A 165 -2.09 6.68 -4.82
N ARG A 166 -2.58 6.51 -6.06
CA ARG A 166 -2.53 7.56 -7.09
C ARG A 166 -3.20 8.85 -6.62
N ASN A 167 -4.42 8.76 -6.08
CA ASN A 167 -5.13 9.95 -5.58
C ASN A 167 -4.33 10.68 -4.49
N ARG A 168 -3.72 9.96 -3.54
CA ARG A 168 -2.88 10.59 -2.51
C ARG A 168 -1.69 11.35 -3.11
N ARG A 169 -1.04 10.79 -4.12
CA ARG A 169 0.06 11.47 -4.82
C ARG A 169 -0.41 12.72 -5.54
N ASP A 170 -1.52 12.62 -6.26
CA ASP A 170 -2.11 13.74 -7.00
C ASP A 170 -2.53 14.87 -6.06
N ASP A 171 -3.14 14.54 -4.92
CA ASP A 171 -3.54 15.49 -3.88
C ASP A 171 -2.31 16.20 -3.28
N ALA A 172 -1.24 15.45 -2.97
CA ALA A 172 0.01 16.01 -2.45
C ALA A 172 0.71 16.93 -3.47
N ALA A 173 0.66 16.60 -4.77
CA ALA A 173 1.24 17.41 -5.83
C ALA A 173 0.50 18.74 -6.03
N GLN A 174 -0.78 18.82 -5.67
CA GLN A 174 -1.60 20.03 -5.77
C GLN A 174 -1.45 20.98 -4.57
N GLY A 175 -0.58 20.66 -3.60
CA GLY A 175 -0.33 21.49 -2.43
C GLY A 175 -1.45 21.45 -1.38
N GLY A 176 -2.28 20.40 -1.40
CA GLY A 176 -3.21 20.13 -0.30
C GLY A 176 -2.42 19.71 0.94
N ASP A 177 -2.75 20.29 2.10
CA ASP A 177 -2.24 19.81 3.38
C ASP A 177 -2.61 18.33 3.53
N GLU A 178 -1.60 17.46 3.62
CA GLU A 178 -1.80 16.04 3.88
C GLU A 178 -2.45 15.88 5.26
N PRO A 179 -3.64 15.26 5.38
CA PRO A 179 -4.22 15.01 6.69
C PRO A 179 -3.28 14.12 7.50
N GLN A 180 -2.82 14.62 8.64
CA GLN A 180 -1.93 13.88 9.53
C GLN A 180 -2.57 12.54 9.91
N ALA A 181 -1.76 11.54 10.27
CA ALA A 181 -2.22 10.21 10.66
C ALA A 181 -3.34 10.25 11.75
N ASP A 182 -3.38 11.30 12.56
CA ASP A 182 -4.37 11.55 13.60
C ASP A 182 -5.73 12.06 13.06
N ASP A 183 -5.74 12.73 11.91
CA ASP A 183 -6.97 13.23 11.27
C ASP A 183 -7.77 12.09 10.63
N TRP A 184 -7.11 11.01 10.19
CA TRP A 184 -7.80 9.79 9.75
C TRP A 184 -8.56 9.08 10.88
N GLN A 185 -8.05 9.16 12.12
CA GLN A 185 -8.76 8.62 13.28
C GLN A 185 -10.00 9.45 13.66
N LYS A 186 -9.96 10.77 13.43
CA LYS A 186 -11.12 11.67 13.63
C LYS A 186 -12.17 11.46 12.55
N LEU A 187 -11.79 11.39 11.28
CA LEU A 187 -12.71 11.17 10.16
C LEU A 187 -13.40 9.80 10.20
N ALA A 188 -12.72 8.77 10.71
CA ALA A 188 -13.32 7.46 10.94
C ALA A 188 -14.39 7.50 12.05
N LYS A 189 -14.14 8.24 13.14
CA LYS A 189 -15.10 8.43 14.24
C LYS A 189 -16.32 9.27 13.83
N GLU A 190 -16.16 10.18 12.87
CA GLU A 190 -17.25 11.02 12.39
C GLU A 190 -18.18 10.30 11.41
N LYS A 191 -17.66 9.36 10.59
CA LYS A 191 -18.46 8.56 9.64
C LYS A 191 -19.31 7.47 10.29
N ASP A 192 -18.99 7.05 11.52
CA ASP A 192 -19.83 6.14 12.31
C ASP A 192 -21.05 6.83 12.94
N ARG A 193 -21.19 8.15 12.76
CA ARG A 193 -22.36 8.92 13.19
C ARG A 193 -23.40 9.01 12.07
N VAL A 194 -23.88 7.86 11.58
CA VAL A 194 -25.06 7.84 10.71
C VAL A 194 -26.31 8.09 11.58
N PRO A 195 -27.09 9.18 11.37
CA PRO A 195 -28.37 9.34 12.02
C PRO A 195 -29.38 8.41 11.35
N GLY A 196 -30.03 7.52 12.11
CA GLY A 196 -31.29 6.91 11.67
C GLY A 196 -31.35 5.39 11.56
N PHE A 197 -30.50 4.62 12.24
CA PHE A 197 -30.73 3.17 12.41
C PHE A 197 -31.28 2.89 13.81
N GLU A 198 -32.61 2.92 13.96
CA GLU A 198 -33.25 2.34 15.15
C GLU A 198 -33.35 0.82 14.99
N PRO A 199 -32.74 0.02 15.89
CA PRO A 199 -32.93 -1.41 15.88
C PRO A 199 -34.34 -1.74 16.39
N THR A 200 -35.20 -2.25 15.51
CA THR A 200 -36.50 -2.80 15.90
C THR A 200 -36.29 -3.97 16.87
N THR A 201 -36.62 -3.74 18.14
CA THR A 201 -36.75 -4.76 19.17
C THR A 201 -37.95 -5.65 18.83
N ARG A 202 -37.68 -6.87 18.34
CA ARG A 202 -38.69 -7.92 18.28
C ARG A 202 -39.00 -8.37 19.70
N GLN A 203 -40.11 -7.90 20.24
CA GLN A 203 -40.74 -8.50 21.43
C GLN A 203 -41.07 -9.95 21.10
N ARG A 204 -40.48 -10.88 21.87
CA ARG A 204 -41.09 -12.21 22.06
C ARG A 204 -42.08 -12.04 23.20
N GLU A 205 -43.34 -11.86 22.85
CA GLU A 205 -44.43 -12.15 23.78
C GLU A 205 -44.48 -13.67 23.99
N GLY A 206 -44.55 -14.06 25.25
CA GLY A 206 -44.89 -15.41 25.65
C GLY A 206 -46.40 -15.61 25.78
N SER A 207 -46.76 -16.88 25.92
CA SER A 207 -48.02 -17.44 26.43
C SER A 207 -49.05 -17.89 25.38
N ALA A 208 -49.12 -19.20 25.17
CA ALA A 208 -50.12 -20.06 25.81
C ALA A 208 -49.57 -21.49 25.94
#